data_AF-A0A962DVT9-F1
#
_entry.id   AF-A0A962DVT9-F1
#
_cell.length_a   1.000
_cell.length_b   1.000
_cell.length_c   1.000
_cell.angle_alpha   90.00
_cell.angle_beta   90.00
_cell.angle_gamma   90.00
#
_symmetry.space_group_name_H-M   'P 1'
#
loop_
_entity.id
_entity.type
_entity.pdbx_description
1 polymer ?
#
loop_
_entity_poly.entity_id
_entity_poly.type
_entity_poly.pdbx_seq_one_letter_code
_entity_poly.pdbx_strand_id
1 'polypeptide(L)'
;MTDKPKNSITSISHNGKNKAVGNPPDYFTDDLKEIWQEIKNNAINGVFFKSDRLILESICHLVDLMRTPGEEMTAEHHEVLINCLDKCGMTPESRQRLGL
;
A
#
# COMPACT_ATOMS: atom_id res chain seq x y z
N MET A 1 -18.39 24.46 -30.43
CA MET A 1 -17.44 24.65 -29.31
C MET A 1 -18.05 23.96 -28.11
N THR A 2 -17.60 22.75 -27.79
CA THR A 2 -18.12 21.94 -26.70
C THR A 2 -17.10 21.95 -25.56
N ASP A 3 -17.39 22.71 -24.51
CA ASP A 3 -16.62 22.72 -23.27
C ASP A 3 -16.77 21.38 -22.57
N LYS A 4 -15.65 20.67 -22.38
CA LYS A 4 -15.58 19.50 -21.49
C LYS A 4 -15.42 19.97 -20.05
N PRO A 5 -16.15 19.41 -19.07
CA PRO A 5 -15.93 19.74 -17.67
C PRO A 5 -14.58 19.21 -17.20
N LYS A 6 -13.75 20.10 -16.65
CA LYS A 6 -12.53 19.77 -15.93
C LYS A 6 -12.91 19.14 -14.59
N ASN A 7 -12.95 17.81 -14.52
CA ASN A 7 -12.94 17.12 -13.23
C ASN A 7 -11.56 17.33 -12.59
N SER A 8 -11.47 18.37 -11.77
CA SER A 8 -10.36 18.56 -10.85
C SER A 8 -10.52 17.52 -9.76
N ILE A 9 -9.64 16.51 -9.74
CA ILE A 9 -9.52 15.57 -8.63
C ILE A 9 -9.12 16.42 -7.41
N THR A 10 -10.10 16.73 -6.56
CA THR A 10 -9.87 17.34 -5.27
C THR A 10 -9.05 16.36 -4.44
N SER A 11 -7.76 16.66 -4.26
CA SER A 11 -6.94 16.03 -3.24
C SER A 11 -7.68 16.16 -1.91
N ILE A 12 -8.15 15.02 -1.39
CA ILE A 12 -8.81 14.96 -0.09
C ILE A 12 -7.71 15.23 0.96
N SER A 13 -7.46 16.50 1.23
CA SER A 13 -6.67 16.96 2.36
C SER A 13 -7.46 16.66 3.63
N HIS A 14 -7.25 15.48 4.20
CA HIS A 14 -7.74 15.15 5.53
C HIS A 14 -7.05 16.07 6.53
N ASN A 15 -7.80 17.07 7.00
CA ASN A 15 -7.40 18.11 7.93
C ASN A 15 -7.32 17.56 9.37
N GLY A 16 -6.40 16.61 9.58
CA GLY A 16 -5.99 16.05 10.85
C GLY A 16 -4.54 15.61 10.68
N LYS A 17 -3.67 15.79 11.67
CA LYS A 17 -2.22 15.58 11.57
C LYS A 17 -1.86 14.09 11.41
N ASN A 18 -2.29 13.44 10.32
CA ASN A 18 -1.91 12.08 10.01
C ASN A 18 -0.45 12.10 9.59
N LYS A 19 0.41 11.71 10.54
CA LYS A 19 1.84 11.54 10.27
C LYS A 19 1.99 10.45 9.22
N ALA A 20 2.86 10.67 8.24
CA ALA A 20 3.26 9.64 7.29
C ALA A 20 3.71 8.37 8.03
N VAL A 21 3.54 7.20 7.41
CA VAL A 21 3.83 5.89 8.01
C VAL A 21 5.25 5.75 8.58
N GLY A 22 6.19 6.53 8.05
CA GLY A 22 7.57 6.64 8.55
C GLY A 22 8.52 5.60 7.95
N ASN A 23 9.56 5.29 8.73
CA ASN A 23 10.59 4.29 8.41
C ASN A 23 10.10 2.87 8.77
N PRO A 24 10.65 1.81 8.15
CA PRO A 24 10.36 0.42 8.52
C PRO A 24 10.72 0.15 10.00
N PRO A 25 10.16 -0.90 10.62
CA PRO A 25 10.56 -1.32 11.97
C PRO A 25 12.05 -1.66 12.07
N ASP A 26 12.66 -1.37 13.23
CA ASP A 26 14.10 -1.59 13.44
C ASP A 26 14.49 -3.08 13.40
N TYR A 27 13.54 -3.97 13.73
CA TYR A 27 13.73 -5.41 13.72
C TYR A 27 13.57 -6.06 12.34
N PHE A 28 13.20 -5.30 11.30
CA PHE A 28 13.14 -5.85 9.94
C PHE A 28 14.54 -6.24 9.46
N THR A 29 14.60 -7.35 8.73
CA THR A 29 15.75 -7.70 7.89
C THR A 29 15.93 -6.65 6.80
N ASP A 30 17.07 -6.65 6.12
CA ASP A 30 17.32 -5.69 5.06
C ASP A 30 16.37 -5.90 3.86
N ASP A 31 16.06 -7.15 3.52
CA ASP A 31 15.05 -7.48 2.50
C ASP A 31 13.66 -6.91 2.84
N LEU A 32 13.21 -7.07 4.09
CA LEU A 32 11.93 -6.50 4.53
C LEU A 32 11.93 -4.96 4.52
N LYS A 33 13.06 -4.31 4.81
CA LYS A 33 13.20 -2.85 4.71
C LYS A 33 13.14 -2.39 3.25
N GLU A 34 13.72 -3.15 2.32
CA GLU A 34 13.63 -2.86 0.89
C GLU A 34 12.19 -3.00 0.38
N ILE A 35 11.52 -4.10 0.73
CA ILE A 35 10.10 -4.32 0.41
C ILE A 35 9.24 -3.18 0.98
N TRP A 36 9.50 -2.75 2.21
CA TRP A 36 8.79 -1.61 2.81
C TRP A 36 8.88 -0.35 1.95
N GLN A 37 10.08 0.01 1.49
CA GLN A 37 10.27 1.19 0.64
C GLN A 37 9.61 0.99 -0.73
N GLU A 38 9.72 -0.21 -1.32
CA GLU A 38 9.08 -0.54 -2.59
C GLU A 38 7.55 -0.31 -2.52
N ILE A 39 6.89 -0.91 -1.53
CA ILE A 39 5.43 -0.78 -1.36
C ILE A 39 5.03 0.67 -1.11
N LYS A 40 5.77 1.37 -0.24
CA LYS A 40 5.52 2.79 0.06
C LYS A 40 5.67 3.68 -1.17
N ASN A 41 6.66 3.42 -2.03
CA ASN A 41 6.92 4.20 -3.24
C ASN A 41 5.92 3.91 -4.37
N ASN A 42 5.35 2.71 -4.39
CA ASN A 42 4.33 2.31 -5.38
C ASN A 42 2.92 2.76 -4.99
N ALA A 43 2.68 3.08 -3.73
CA ALA A 43 1.39 3.57 -3.27
C ALA A 43 1.16 5.04 -3.67
N ILE A 44 -0.12 5.41 -3.79
CA ILE A 44 -0.49 6.80 -4.06
C ILE A 44 -0.07 7.69 -2.90
N ASN A 45 0.45 8.88 -3.22
CA ASN A 45 0.85 9.86 -2.22
C ASN A 45 -0.28 10.15 -1.23
N GLY A 46 0.01 10.01 0.06
CA GLY A 46 -0.96 10.24 1.13
C GLY A 46 -1.89 9.06 1.44
N VAL A 47 -1.64 7.86 0.90
CA VAL A 47 -2.34 6.63 1.31
C VAL A 47 -1.84 6.15 2.67
N PHE A 48 -0.52 6.02 2.84
CA PHE A 48 0.05 5.41 4.04
C PHE A 48 0.30 6.42 5.16
N PHE A 49 -0.44 6.25 6.25
CA PHE A 49 -0.27 6.98 7.49
C PHE A 49 0.23 6.09 8.62
N LYS A 50 0.58 6.68 9.76
CA LYS A 50 1.09 5.94 10.93
C LYS A 50 0.12 4.86 11.43
N SER A 51 -1.20 5.01 11.22
CA SER A 51 -2.20 4.00 11.54
C SER A 51 -2.08 2.73 10.69
N ASP A 52 -1.51 2.85 9.48
CA ASP A 52 -1.44 1.77 8.49
C ASP A 52 -0.14 0.97 8.61
N ARG A 53 0.64 1.22 9.68
CA ARG A 53 1.93 0.57 9.88
C ARG A 53 1.80 -0.95 9.94
N LEU A 54 0.83 -1.46 10.71
CA LEU A 54 0.65 -2.91 10.87
C LEU A 54 0.24 -3.61 9.58
N ILE A 55 -0.66 -3.00 8.79
CA ILE A 55 -1.05 -3.58 7.51
C ILE A 55 0.12 -3.57 6.52
N LEU A 56 0.96 -2.52 6.54
CA LEU A 56 2.16 -2.47 5.72
C LEU A 56 3.19 -3.52 6.15
N GLU A 57 3.36 -3.77 7.45
CA GLU A 57 4.22 -4.85 7.95
C GLU A 57 3.72 -6.22 7.47
N SER A 58 2.41 -6.49 7.54
CA SER A 58 1.82 -7.72 6.99
C SER A 58 2.09 -7.89 5.49
N ILE A 59 1.94 -6.81 4.72
CA ILE A 59 2.26 -6.84 3.27
C ILE A 59 3.73 -7.19 3.06
N CYS A 60 4.65 -6.59 3.83
CA CYS A 60 6.08 -6.86 3.69
C CYS A 60 6.40 -8.35 3.91
N HIS A 61 5.87 -8.95 4.97
CA HIS A 61 6.09 -10.37 5.26
C HIS A 61 5.48 -11.30 4.20
N LEU A 62 4.30 -10.98 3.67
CA LEU A 62 3.65 -11.80 2.63
C LEU A 62 4.39 -11.69 1.29
N VAL A 63 4.93 -10.52 0.96
CA VAL A 63 5.75 -10.32 -0.24
C VAL A 63 7.10 -11.02 -0.10
N ASP A 64 7.70 -10.98 1.09
CA ASP A 64 8.94 -11.69 1.41
C ASP A 64 8.75 -13.21 1.28
N LEU A 65 7.68 -13.75 1.86
CA LEU A 65 7.28 -15.15 1.70
C LEU A 65 7.10 -15.54 0.23
N MET A 66 6.44 -14.70 -0.57
CA MET A 66 6.22 -14.93 -2.01
C MET A 66 7.54 -14.96 -2.81
N ARG A 67 8.56 -14.22 -2.36
CA ARG A 67 9.83 -14.06 -3.07
C ARG A 67 10.94 -15.00 -2.56
N THR A 68 10.74 -15.64 -1.41
CA THR A 68 11.74 -16.52 -0.78
C THR A 68 11.74 -17.90 -1.46
N PRO A 69 12.86 -18.33 -2.07
CA PRO A 69 12.93 -19.64 -2.71
C PRO A 69 12.79 -20.78 -1.70
N GLY A 70 11.89 -21.73 -2.00
CA GLY A 70 11.67 -22.91 -1.17
C GLY A 70 10.61 -22.72 -0.07
N GLU A 71 10.13 -21.49 0.14
CA GLU A 71 8.96 -21.24 0.96
C GLU A 71 7.67 -21.36 0.12
N GLU A 72 6.61 -21.91 0.72
CA GLU A 72 5.33 -22.10 0.03
C GLU A 72 4.33 -21.01 0.41
N MET A 73 4.03 -20.14 -0.55
CA MET A 73 2.90 -19.22 -0.44
C MET A 73 1.59 -19.95 -0.70
N THR A 74 0.84 -20.25 0.37
CA THR A 74 -0.50 -20.86 0.25
C THR A 74 -1.52 -19.91 -0.39
N ALA A 75 -2.64 -20.45 -0.85
CA ALA A 75 -3.77 -19.67 -1.36
C ALA A 75 -4.33 -18.68 -0.33
N GLU A 76 -4.35 -19.06 0.95
CA GLU A 76 -4.79 -18.19 2.05
C GLU A 76 -3.85 -16.99 2.22
N HIS A 77 -2.53 -17.20 2.20
CA HIS A 77 -1.56 -16.09 2.23
C HIS A 77 -1.78 -15.13 1.06
N HIS A 78 -2.00 -15.67 -0.14
CA HIS A 78 -2.24 -14.87 -1.33
C HIS A 78 -3.54 -14.06 -1.22
N GLU A 79 -4.63 -14.64 -0.72
CA GLU A 79 -5.88 -13.93 -0.46
C GLU A 79 -5.71 -12.80 0.55
N VAL A 80 -5.00 -13.05 1.66
CA VAL A 80 -4.70 -12.02 2.66
C VAL A 80 -3.88 -10.89 2.05
N LEU A 81 -2.87 -11.20 1.23
CA LEU A 81 -2.06 -10.18 0.54
C LEU A 81 -2.93 -9.28 -0.35
N ILE A 82 -3.77 -9.87 -1.21
CA ILE A 82 -4.66 -9.11 -2.09
C ILE A 82 -5.62 -8.23 -1.28
N ASN A 83 -6.19 -8.76 -0.19
CA ASN A 83 -7.07 -8.00 0.70
C ASN A 83 -6.36 -6.82 1.38
N CYS A 84 -5.09 -6.99 1.77
CA CYS A 84 -4.29 -5.90 2.32
C CYS A 84 -4.00 -4.82 1.26
N LEU A 85 -3.61 -5.24 0.05
CA LEU A 85 -3.36 -4.32 -1.07
C LEU A 85 -4.61 -3.53 -1.49
N ASP A 86 -5.79 -4.15 -1.47
CA ASP A 86 -7.05 -3.46 -1.79
C ASP A 86 -7.37 -2.36 -0.78
N LYS A 87 -7.22 -2.66 0.52
CA LYS A 87 -7.39 -1.67 1.60
C LYS A 87 -6.43 -0.50 1.49
N CYS A 88 -5.26 -0.71 0.90
CA CYS A 88 -4.26 0.32 0.65
C CYS A 88 -4.40 1.01 -0.71
N GLY A 89 -5.46 0.79 -1.48
CA GLY A 89 -5.61 1.48 -2.77
C GLY A 89 -4.63 1.01 -3.84
N MET A 90 -4.03 -0.18 -3.68
CA MET A 90 -2.94 -0.69 -4.54
C MET A 90 -3.42 -1.69 -5.59
N THR A 91 -4.71 -2.03 -5.62
CA THR A 91 -5.34 -2.86 -6.66
C THR A 91 -5.92 -1.98 -7.78
N PRO A 92 -6.11 -2.50 -9.01
CA PRO A 92 -6.84 -1.76 -10.05
C PRO A 92 -8.25 -1.32 -9.60
N GLU A 93 -8.97 -2.21 -8.90
CA GLU A 93 -10.33 -1.97 -8.43
C GLU A 93 -10.40 -0.86 -7.36
N SER A 94 -9.48 -0.88 -6.39
CA SER A 94 -9.40 0.17 -5.37
C SER A 94 -8.97 1.52 -5.98
N ARG A 95 -8.06 1.52 -6.96
CA ARG A 95 -7.70 2.75 -7.69
C ARG A 95 -8.88 3.35 -8.44
N GLN A 96 -9.67 2.53 -9.12
CA GLN A 96 -10.90 2.98 -9.78
C GLN A 96 -11.89 3.60 -8.79
N ARG A 97 -12.05 3.00 -7.60
CA ARG A 97 -12.90 3.51 -6.51
C ARG A 97 -12.45 4.89 -6.02
N LEU A 98 -11.14 5.16 -6.07
CA LEU A 98 -10.53 6.45 -5.72
C LEU A 98 -10.55 7.47 -6.88
N GLY A 99 -11.03 7.07 -8.07
CA GLY A 99 -11.11 7.94 -9.25
C GLY A 99 -9.76 8.14 -9.97
N LEU A 100 -8.86 7.16 -9.88
CA LEU A 100 -7.56 7.13 -10.58
C LEU A 100 -7.58 6.22 -11.80
#